data_AF-A0A1H3QE97-F1
#
_entry.id   AF-A0A1H3QE97-F1
#
_cell.length_a   1.000
_cell.length_b   1.000
_cell.length_c   1.000
_cell.angle_alpha   90.00
_cell.angle_beta   90.00
_cell.angle_gamma   90.00
#
_symmetry.space_group_name_H-M   'P 1'
#
loop_
_entity.id
_entity.type
_entity.pdbx_description
1 polymer ?
#
loop_
_entity_poly.entity_id
_entity_poly.type
_entity_poly.pdbx_seq_one_letter_code
_entity_poly.pdbx_strand_id
1 'polypeptide(L)' 'MEINIPTEEMMNKLRQIYDGWELLNIIVKPLEYKIFRNEKSVLLKTNAITYAVRKK' A
#
# COMPACT_ATOMS: atom_id res chain seq x y z
N MET A 1 -12.68 -5.15 5.80
CA MET A 1 -11.68 -5.29 6.89
C MET A 1 -10.56 -4.32 6.58
N GLU A 2 -10.34 -3.31 7.43
CA GLU A 2 -9.15 -2.45 7.35
C GLU A 2 -7.98 -3.21 8.00
N ILE A 3 -6.82 -3.21 7.35
CA ILE A 3 -5.62 -3.85 7.89
C ILE A 3 -4.56 -2.77 8.07
N ASN A 4 -4.20 -2.49 9.32
CA ASN A 4 -3.13 -1.56 9.65
C ASN A 4 -1.79 -2.30 9.62
N ILE A 5 -1.08 -2.20 8.50
CA ILE A 5 0.25 -2.78 8.31
C ILE A 5 1.27 -1.68 7.98
N PRO A 6 2.50 -1.75 8.50
CA PRO A 6 3.59 -0.88 8.07
C PRO A 6 3.88 -1.06 6.57
N THR A 7 4.28 0.03 5.91
CA THR A 7 4.66 0.00 4.48
C THR A 7 5.70 -1.09 4.20
N GLU A 8 6.74 -1.20 5.02
CA GLU A 8 7.80 -2.20 4.86
C GLU A 8 7.30 -3.64 4.92
N GLU A 9 6.35 -3.93 5.81
CA GLU A 9 5.77 -5.27 5.92
C GLU A 9 4.98 -5.62 4.66
N MET A 10 4.19 -4.67 4.14
CA MET A 10 3.46 -4.85 2.89
C MET A 10 4.42 -5.05 1.71
N MET A 11 5.49 -4.27 1.64
CA MET A 11 6.54 -4.40 0.62
C MET A 11 7.22 -5.76 0.65
N ASN A 12 7.51 -6.29 1.85
CA ASN A 12 8.07 -7.63 2.02
C ASN A 12 7.13 -8.70 1.49
N LYS A 13 5.82 -8.61 1.80
CA LYS A 13 4.83 -9.56 1.26
C LYS A 13 4.75 -9.48 -0.26
N LEU A 14 4.74 -8.29 -0.85
CA LEU A 14 4.71 -8.11 -2.31
C LEU A 14 5.93 -8.72 -2.99
N ARG A 15 7.13 -8.52 -2.43
CA ARG A 15 8.38 -9.14 -2.92
C ARG A 15 8.32 -10.66 -2.89
N GLN A 16 7.77 -11.25 -1.83
CA GLN A 16 7.64 -12.70 -1.70
C GLN A 16 6.60 -13.28 -2.66
N ILE A 17 5.45 -12.61 -2.82
CA ILE A 17 4.36 -13.07 -3.69
C ILE A 17 4.76 -13.05 -5.16
N TYR A 18 5.49 -12.01 -5.58
CA TYR A 18 5.94 -11.83 -6.96
C TYR A 18 7.40 -12.25 -7.16
N ASP A 19 7.90 -13.16 -6.33
CA ASP A 19 9.25 -13.70 -6.51
C ASP A 19 9.40 -14.32 -7.91
N GLY A 20 10.55 -14.08 -8.54
CA GLY A 20 10.84 -14.50 -9.91
C GLY A 20 10.19 -13.67 -11.04
N TRP A 21 9.23 -12.78 -10.74
CA TRP A 21 8.68 -11.83 -11.72
C TRP A 21 9.62 -10.63 -11.89
N GLU A 22 9.51 -9.94 -13.02
CA GLU A 22 10.29 -8.73 -13.27
C GLU A 22 9.61 -7.53 -12.63
N LEU A 23 10.36 -6.81 -11.81
CA LEU A 23 9.90 -5.57 -11.20
C LEU A 23 10.03 -4.40 -12.19
N LEU A 24 8.88 -3.83 -12.58
CA LEU A 24 8.85 -2.69 -13.52
C LEU A 24 8.90 -1.35 -12.79
N ASN A 25 8.14 -1.22 -11.69
CA ASN A 25 8.05 0.04 -10.97
C ASN A 25 7.55 -0.16 -9.52
N ILE A 26 8.08 0.66 -8.61
CA ILE A 26 7.56 0.79 -7.24
C ILE A 26 7.42 2.28 -6.94
N ILE A 27 6.21 2.68 -6.53
CA ILE A 27 5.94 4.04 -6.08
C ILE A 27 5.23 3.96 -4.74
N VAL A 28 5.70 4.76 -3.77
CA VAL A 28 4.99 4.97 -2.50
C VAL A 28 4.62 6.44 -2.42
N LYS A 29 3.33 6.73 -2.32
CA LYS A 29 2.81 8.10 -2.20
C LYS A 29 2.05 8.27 -0.88
N PRO A 30 2.42 9.23 -0.02
CA PRO A 30 1.59 9.58 1.12
C PRO A 30 0.30 10.23 0.63
N LEU A 31 -0.84 9.78 1.15
CA LEU A 31 -2.17 10.28 0.84
C LEU A 31 -2.89 10.67 2.12
N GLU A 32 -3.74 11.69 2.01
CA GLU A 32 -4.56 12.19 3.10
C GLU A 32 -6.02 12.27 2.66
N TYR A 33 -6.92 11.74 3.49
CA TYR A 33 -8.36 11.72 3.23
C TYR A 33 -9.12 12.23 4.45
N LYS A 34 -10.06 13.14 4.23
CA LYS A 34 -11.07 13.46 5.25
C LYS A 34 -12.18 12.43 5.14
N ILE A 35 -12.34 11.61 6.17
CA ILE A 35 -13.36 10.56 6.23
C ILE A 35 -14.25 10.77 7.45
N PHE A 36 -15.49 10.29 7.38
CA PHE A 36 -16.38 10.21 8.53
C PHE A 36 -16.29 8.80 9.13
N ARG A 37 -15.84 8.69 10.37
CA ARG A 37 -15.73 7.43 11.11
C ARG A 37 -16.40 7.58 12.47
N ASN A 38 -17.35 6.70 12.79
CA ASN A 38 -18.14 6.75 14.03
C ASN A 38 -18.72 8.15 14.27
N GLU A 39 -19.36 8.72 13.24
CA GLU A 39 -19.99 10.06 13.27
C GLU A 39 -19.01 11.23 13.49
N LYS A 40 -17.71 10.99 13.50
CA LYS A 40 -16.66 12.01 13.62
C LYS A 40 -15.90 12.18 12.31
N SER A 41 -15.62 13.42 11.95
CA SER A 41 -14.70 13.73 10.85
C SER A 41 -13.26 13.52 11.32
N VAL A 42 -12.53 12.64 10.63
CA VAL A 42 -11.13 12.33 10.93
C VAL A 42 -10.27 12.46 9.68
N LEU A 43 -9.02 12.90 9.86
CA LEU A 43 -8.02 12.92 8.79
C LEU A 43 -7.28 11.59 8.79
N LEU A 44 -7.59 10.73 7.83
CA LEU A 44 -6.85 9.50 7.59
C LEU A 44 -5.59 9.82 6.78
N LYS A 45 -4.43 9.40 7.28
CA LYS A 45 -3.17 9.41 6.54
C LYS A 45 -2.77 7.98 6.22
N THR A 46 -2.34 7.74 4.99
CA THR A 46 -1.92 6.42 4.54
C THR A 46 -0.84 6.53 3.47
N ASN A 47 -0.08 5.46 3.26
CA ASN A 47 0.85 5.35 2.14
C ASN A 47 0.23 4.45 1.07
N ALA A 48 -0.03 5.01 -0.11
CA ALA A 48 -0.44 4.23 -1.27
C ALA A 48 0.80 3.66 -1.97
N ILE A 49 0.80 2.34 -2.13
CA ILE A 49 1.87 1.59 -2.80
C ILE A 49 1.37 1.17 -4.18
N THR A 50 2.06 1.61 -5.23
CA THR A 50 1.94 1.05 -6.59
C THR A 50 3.11 0.12 -6.80
N TYR A 51 2.83 -1.17 -7.05
CA TYR A 51 3.83 -2.21 -7.29
C TYR A 51 3.54 -2.88 -8.64
N ALA A 52 4.28 -2.48 -9.68
CA ALA A 52 4.09 -2.96 -11.04
C ALA A 52 5.13 -4.03 -11.38
N VAL A 53 4.67 -5.20 -11.80
CA VAL A 53 5.50 -6.35 -12.16
C VAL A 53 5.04 -6.97 -13.47
N ARG A 54 5.96 -7.68 -14.14
CA ARG A 54 5.71 -8.45 -15.35
C ARG A 54 6.06 -9.91 -15.12
N LYS A 55 5.12 -10.80 -15.47
CA LYS A 55 5.37 -12.24 -15.48
C LYS A 55 6.38 -12.55 -16.58
N LYS A 56 7.39 -13.37 -16.26
CA LYS A 56 8.32 -13.92 -17.26
C LYS A 56 7.61 -14.91 -18.19
#